data_AF-A0A353F0B5-F1
#
_entry.id   AF-A0A353F0B5-F1
#
_cell.length_a   1.000
_cell.length_b   1.000
_cell.length_c   1.000
_cell.angle_alpha   90.00
_cell.angle_beta   90.00
_cell.angle_gamma   90.00
#
_symmetry.space_group_name_H-M   'P 1'
#
loop_
_entity.id
_entity.type
_entity.pdbx_description
1 polymer ?
#
loop_
_entity_poly.entity_id
_entity_poly.type
_entity_poly.pdbx_seq_one_letter_code
_entity_poly.pdbx_strand_id
1 'polypeptide(L)'
;MPSVYRRNRTERKPLNMKKFKKLLSLLLALCTLALCACTITYPDDTPDSTAKPSETDPPLRGTVLSHISDYAVIYPTKATDGEKTAAMQVINAIDSSRRADVDLVTGDIPKNNREILIGNTNRLASKVAIAALDKDRDFSVSFNKDEVVIAAKTDAALADAVAYFLGTVLTADISHYSVGTVDTQIYNYPLSGFYGLSLDALKISYTTKDMKRVATALQTYIHDVTGADVELTLGGSGNICLTLDETMERAKFRVEPTGGLVTLRGGTVLALSEAVRKIVSEQRGGAALALDGESTIPLTMDDIKSGKELQLVWYDEFDGSALNSDYWSLTDRMYGNSKITTSTSKKNFEVGNGDATMRVWKDGDVFTTNRTLTTMNRMSFRYGYLEIYAKVPTTSGTFPSFWLQSAEQHRADKGIMTEVDIFEIYTKNKMECTLHKWEMNASGGSDHHCWNDPKVKIYSDAEWSTLSNAYHRYGFGWTETEMYFTVDGKLYATFDITDNGDFCEGLGKAAEGHTLSGMSCFGDALFINFNNWIHTEGSFRDKSWKTGDSTEYPIDYSIAWIRLYQDETGTLYDDFHDTISEGIK
;
A
#
# COMPACT_ATOMS: atom_id res chain seq x y z
N MET A 1 -60.28 -36.89 -6.35
CA MET A 1 -60.92 -37.23 -5.06
C MET A 1 -60.50 -38.64 -4.66
N PRO A 2 -60.33 -38.99 -3.37
CA PRO A 2 -60.13 -38.18 -2.16
C PRO A 2 -58.86 -38.57 -1.35
N SER A 3 -58.25 -37.62 -0.64
CA SER A 3 -58.09 -37.50 0.85
C SER A 3 -57.20 -38.57 1.52
N VAL A 4 -56.31 -38.24 2.47
CA VAL A 4 -56.65 -38.00 3.87
C VAL A 4 -55.56 -37.18 4.60
N TYR A 5 -56.03 -36.18 5.34
CA TYR A 5 -55.37 -35.40 6.39
C TYR A 5 -54.84 -36.26 7.56
N ARG A 6 -53.68 -35.92 8.14
CA ARG A 6 -53.43 -36.19 9.57
C ARG A 6 -52.69 -35.05 10.27
N ARG A 7 -53.38 -34.50 11.27
CA ARG A 7 -52.92 -33.52 12.26
C ARG A 7 -51.77 -34.07 13.09
N ASN A 8 -50.70 -33.29 13.28
CA ASN A 8 -49.78 -33.48 14.41
C ASN A 8 -50.19 -32.55 15.56
N ARG A 9 -50.65 -33.19 16.64
CA ARG A 9 -50.96 -32.60 17.93
C ARG A 9 -49.64 -32.48 18.70
N THR A 10 -49.23 -31.27 19.07
CA THR A 10 -48.08 -31.06 19.97
C THR A 10 -48.49 -31.36 21.41
N GLU A 11 -47.98 -32.46 21.96
CA GLU A 11 -48.02 -32.72 23.40
C GLU A 11 -47.00 -31.81 24.11
N ARG A 12 -47.49 -30.90 24.95
CA ARG A 12 -46.66 -30.15 25.90
C ARG A 12 -46.23 -31.10 27.03
N LYS A 13 -44.93 -31.35 27.17
CA LYS A 13 -44.37 -31.92 28.42
C LYS A 13 -44.51 -30.90 29.57
N PRO A 14 -44.88 -31.34 30.79
CA PRO A 14 -45.06 -30.44 31.93
C PRO A 14 -43.73 -29.88 32.44
N LEU A 15 -43.77 -28.60 32.82
CA LEU A 15 -42.63 -27.84 33.34
C LEU A 15 -42.11 -28.47 34.64
N ASN A 16 -40.81 -28.76 34.70
CA ASN A 16 -40.17 -29.36 35.87
C ASN A 16 -40.04 -28.31 36.99
N MET A 17 -41.01 -28.25 37.91
CA MET A 17 -41.10 -27.32 39.04
C MET A 17 -39.87 -27.32 39.97
N LYS A 18 -38.99 -28.34 39.92
CA LYS A 18 -37.73 -28.34 40.68
C LYS A 18 -36.67 -27.39 40.11
N LYS A 19 -36.67 -27.12 38.79
CA LYS A 19 -35.77 -26.12 38.19
C LYS A 19 -36.21 -24.69 38.46
N PHE A 20 -37.53 -24.45 38.53
CA PHE A 20 -38.08 -23.12 38.80
C PHE A 20 -37.84 -22.67 40.25
N LYS A 21 -37.90 -23.61 41.23
CA LYS A 21 -37.55 -23.30 42.63
C LYS A 21 -36.08 -22.95 42.81
N LYS A 22 -35.14 -23.62 42.11
CA LYS A 22 -33.70 -23.27 42.15
C LYS A 22 -33.40 -21.91 41.52
N LEU A 23 -34.11 -21.53 40.46
CA LEU A 23 -33.94 -20.22 39.82
C LEU A 23 -34.47 -19.07 40.72
N LEU A 24 -35.59 -19.30 41.42
CA LEU A 24 -36.16 -18.32 42.36
C LEU A 24 -35.29 -18.15 43.62
N SER A 25 -34.65 -19.22 44.10
CA SER A 25 -33.66 -19.16 45.19
C SER A 25 -32.41 -18.37 44.81
N LEU A 26 -31.96 -18.47 43.55
CA LEU A 26 -30.79 -17.76 43.06
C LEU A 26 -31.07 -16.26 42.82
N LEU A 27 -32.27 -15.93 42.32
CA LEU A 27 -32.72 -14.54 42.16
C LEU A 27 -32.95 -13.84 43.52
N LEU A 28 -33.44 -14.55 44.55
CA LEU A 28 -33.59 -13.97 45.88
C LEU A 28 -32.23 -13.72 46.56
N ALA A 29 -31.24 -14.59 46.33
CA ALA A 29 -29.87 -14.41 46.83
C ALA A 29 -29.14 -13.23 46.17
N LEU A 30 -29.39 -12.99 44.88
CA LEU A 30 -28.85 -11.83 44.14
C LEU A 30 -29.52 -10.51 44.57
N CYS A 31 -30.81 -10.51 44.92
CA CYS A 31 -31.48 -9.32 45.46
C CYS A 31 -31.04 -8.97 46.90
N THR A 32 -30.60 -9.93 47.71
CA THR A 32 -30.03 -9.65 49.04
C THR A 32 -28.59 -9.11 49.02
N LEU A 33 -27.83 -9.34 47.94
CA LEU A 33 -26.49 -8.74 47.76
C LEU A 33 -26.52 -7.29 47.26
N ALA A 34 -27.65 -6.83 46.68
CA ALA A 34 -27.81 -5.47 46.18
C ALA A 34 -28.36 -4.46 47.22
N LEU A 35 -28.62 -4.89 48.47
CA LEU A 35 -29.18 -4.05 49.55
C LEU A 35 -28.26 -3.92 50.79
N CYS A 36 -26.98 -4.30 50.68
CA CYS A 36 -25.95 -4.07 51.71
C CYS A 36 -24.90 -3.03 51.29
N ALA A 37 -25.27 -2.07 50.45
CA ALA A 37 -24.55 -0.81 50.29
C ALA A 37 -25.30 0.26 51.09
N CYS A 38 -24.98 0.38 52.39
CA CYS A 38 -25.14 1.54 53.27
C CYS A 38 -25.16 1.08 54.72
N THR A 39 -23.98 1.04 55.34
CA THR A 39 -23.66 1.41 56.74
C THR A 39 -22.40 0.64 57.15
N ILE A 40 -21.24 1.26 57.00
CA ILE A 40 -20.09 0.95 57.84
C ILE A 40 -19.87 2.18 58.71
N THR A 41 -20.15 2.00 59.99
CA THR A 41 -19.81 2.86 61.11
C THR A 41 -18.29 2.91 61.30
N TYR A 42 -17.72 4.11 61.40
CA TYR A 42 -16.36 4.29 61.89
C TYR A 42 -16.32 4.06 63.41
N PRO A 43 -15.33 3.35 63.98
CA PRO A 43 -15.05 3.43 65.40
C PRO A 43 -14.41 4.78 65.71
N ASP A 44 -14.87 5.40 66.80
CA ASP A 44 -14.21 6.53 67.47
C ASP A 44 -12.76 6.19 67.80
N ASP A 45 -11.83 7.04 67.36
CA ASP A 45 -10.60 7.33 68.09
C ASP A 45 -10.11 8.74 67.74
N THR A 46 -10.15 9.60 68.75
CA THR A 46 -9.50 10.91 68.78
C THR A 46 -7.96 10.80 68.63
N PRO A 47 -7.28 11.83 68.10
CA PRO A 47 -6.01 11.68 67.39
C PRO A 47 -4.80 11.58 68.33
N ASP A 48 -3.95 10.59 68.11
CA ASP A 48 -2.54 10.66 68.54
C ASP A 48 -1.68 11.17 67.39
N SER A 49 -0.93 12.22 67.67
CA SER A 49 -0.30 13.08 66.70
C SER A 49 1.10 12.57 66.37
N THR A 50 1.24 11.66 65.40
CA THR A 50 2.49 11.48 64.61
C THR A 50 2.25 10.54 63.43
N ALA A 51 1.75 11.04 62.31
CA ALA A 51 1.89 10.40 61.01
C ALA A 51 2.28 11.46 59.98
N LYS A 52 3.41 11.23 59.30
CA LYS A 52 3.91 12.06 58.19
C LYS A 52 2.85 12.10 57.06
N PRO A 53 2.74 13.21 56.30
CA PRO A 53 1.90 13.24 55.11
C PRO A 53 2.41 12.20 54.11
N SER A 54 1.51 11.44 53.47
CA SER A 54 1.86 10.59 52.33
C SER A 54 2.48 11.45 51.24
N GLU A 55 3.69 11.12 50.82
CA GLU A 55 4.32 11.70 49.64
C GLU A 55 3.37 11.50 48.45
N THR A 56 2.90 12.60 47.85
CA THR A 56 2.30 12.55 46.52
C THR A 56 3.39 12.10 45.56
N ASP A 57 3.17 10.97 44.86
CA ASP A 57 4.07 10.50 43.82
C ASP A 57 4.44 11.68 42.90
N PRO A 58 5.72 11.85 42.54
CA PRO A 58 6.13 12.91 41.64
C PRO A 58 5.38 12.79 40.30
N PRO A 59 5.07 13.92 39.62
CA PRO A 59 4.41 13.88 38.33
C PRO A 59 5.28 13.11 37.33
N LEU A 60 4.66 12.13 36.65
CA LEU A 60 5.30 11.36 35.59
C LEU A 60 5.76 12.31 34.46
N ARG A 61 6.94 12.06 33.89
CA ARG A 61 7.54 12.88 32.83
C ARG A 61 8.17 11.99 31.77
N GLY A 62 7.96 12.33 30.49
CA GLY A 62 8.43 11.53 29.36
C GLY A 62 7.28 11.01 28.52
N THR A 63 7.55 10.12 27.57
CA THR A 63 6.50 9.52 26.74
C THR A 63 5.86 8.34 27.44
N VAL A 64 4.69 7.90 26.98
CA VAL A 64 4.10 6.63 27.42
C VAL A 64 5.09 5.48 27.19
N LEU A 65 5.75 5.43 26.03
CA LEU A 65 6.78 4.43 25.72
C LEU A 65 7.86 4.29 26.79
N SER A 66 8.41 5.40 27.30
CA SER A 66 9.48 5.35 28.30
C SER A 66 9.03 4.78 29.65
N HIS A 67 7.72 4.67 29.89
CA HIS A 67 7.15 4.18 31.15
C HIS A 67 6.64 2.75 31.07
N ILE A 68 6.38 2.24 29.87
CA ILE A 68 5.82 0.89 29.67
C ILE A 68 6.77 -0.07 28.94
N SER A 69 8.00 0.36 28.67
CA SER A 69 9.02 -0.47 28.01
C SER A 69 9.34 -1.76 28.79
N ASP A 70 9.10 -1.80 30.10
CA ASP A 70 9.29 -2.98 30.96
C ASP A 70 8.02 -3.83 31.16
N TYR A 71 6.87 -3.46 30.57
CA TYR A 71 5.62 -4.18 30.75
C TYR A 71 5.65 -5.54 30.04
N ALA A 72 4.87 -6.49 30.54
CA ALA A 72 4.65 -7.77 29.88
C ALA A 72 3.44 -7.69 28.93
N VAL A 73 3.59 -8.12 27.67
CA VAL A 73 2.48 -8.17 26.71
C VAL A 73 1.74 -9.50 26.84
N ILE A 74 0.45 -9.44 27.16
CA ILE A 74 -0.43 -10.59 27.42
C ILE A 74 -1.52 -10.65 26.36
N TYR A 75 -1.71 -11.81 25.74
CA TYR A 75 -2.80 -12.08 24.79
C TYR A 75 -3.48 -13.44 25.11
N PRO A 76 -4.64 -13.77 24.51
CA PRO A 76 -5.42 -14.93 24.96
C PRO A 76 -4.74 -16.27 24.69
N THR A 77 -4.95 -17.25 25.58
CA THR A 77 -4.37 -18.60 25.46
C THR A 77 -4.84 -19.37 24.22
N LYS A 78 -5.98 -18.98 23.65
CA LYS A 78 -6.51 -19.49 22.37
C LYS A 78 -6.66 -18.34 21.39
N ALA A 79 -5.59 -17.59 21.20
CA ALA A 79 -5.63 -16.40 20.39
C ALA A 79 -5.86 -16.68 18.91
N THR A 80 -6.60 -15.77 18.29
CA THR A 80 -6.71 -15.66 16.84
C THR A 80 -5.38 -15.24 16.23
N ASP A 81 -5.26 -15.33 14.90
CA ASP A 81 -4.05 -14.85 14.22
C ASP A 81 -3.94 -13.33 14.27
N GLY A 82 -5.07 -12.61 14.31
CA GLY A 82 -5.10 -11.16 14.55
C GLY A 82 -4.59 -10.79 15.94
N GLU A 83 -5.02 -11.49 16.99
CA GLU A 83 -4.54 -11.24 18.37
C GLU A 83 -3.04 -11.50 18.53
N LYS A 84 -2.51 -12.56 17.89
CA LYS A 84 -1.06 -12.83 17.87
C LYS A 84 -0.32 -11.71 17.13
N THR A 85 -0.82 -11.31 15.96
CA THR A 85 -0.20 -10.26 15.14
C THR A 85 -0.17 -8.93 15.90
N ALA A 86 -1.29 -8.54 16.49
CA ALA A 86 -1.46 -7.36 17.32
C ALA A 86 -0.44 -7.33 18.48
N ALA A 87 -0.34 -8.44 19.23
CA ALA A 87 0.64 -8.55 20.30
C ALA A 87 2.08 -8.37 19.78
N MET A 88 2.42 -8.95 18.62
CA MET A 88 3.80 -8.85 18.11
C MET A 88 4.14 -7.44 17.64
N GLN A 89 3.18 -6.72 17.07
CA GLN A 89 3.36 -5.30 16.71
C GLN A 89 3.66 -4.45 17.94
N VAL A 90 2.93 -4.67 19.04
CA VAL A 90 3.17 -3.95 20.31
C VAL A 90 4.54 -4.29 20.89
N ILE A 91 4.92 -5.57 20.92
CA ILE A 91 6.25 -6.00 21.40
C ILE A 91 7.37 -5.31 20.61
N ASN A 92 7.30 -5.36 19.28
CA ASN A 92 8.32 -4.77 18.42
C ASN A 92 8.46 -3.25 18.64
N ALA A 93 7.38 -2.58 19.03
CA ALA A 93 7.38 -1.15 19.26
C ALA A 93 7.94 -0.74 20.63
N ILE A 94 7.74 -1.56 21.68
CA ILE A 94 8.16 -1.21 23.05
C ILE A 94 9.52 -1.77 23.44
N ASP A 95 9.97 -2.86 22.81
CA ASP A 95 11.30 -3.43 23.06
C ASP A 95 11.79 -4.27 21.86
N SER A 96 12.61 -3.66 21.00
CA SER A 96 13.22 -4.32 19.84
C SER A 96 14.34 -5.31 20.20
N SER A 97 14.80 -5.32 21.46
CA SER A 97 15.85 -6.21 21.98
C SER A 97 15.29 -7.51 22.55
N ARG A 98 13.99 -7.55 22.89
CA ARG A 98 13.22 -8.75 23.25
C ARG A 98 12.93 -9.63 22.02
N ARG A 99 13.98 -10.04 21.29
CA ARG A 99 13.89 -11.14 20.33
C ARG A 99 13.90 -12.46 21.11
N ALA A 100 12.73 -13.06 21.29
CA ALA A 100 12.53 -14.46 21.68
C ALA A 100 12.55 -14.85 23.17
N ASP A 101 11.92 -14.07 24.05
CA ASP A 101 11.30 -14.66 25.27
C ASP A 101 9.78 -14.43 25.19
N VAL A 102 9.11 -15.39 24.54
CA VAL A 102 7.65 -15.52 24.54
C VAL A 102 7.25 -16.03 25.91
N ASP A 103 6.95 -15.14 26.85
CA ASP A 103 6.17 -15.54 28.02
C ASP A 103 4.69 -15.39 27.65
N LEU A 104 4.17 -16.44 27.01
CA LEU A 104 2.74 -16.76 27.00
C LEU A 104 2.34 -16.93 28.47
N VAL A 105 2.02 -15.84 29.18
CA VAL A 105 1.69 -15.98 30.59
C VAL A 105 0.30 -16.61 30.71
N THR A 106 0.34 -17.93 30.86
CA THR A 106 -0.79 -18.81 31.08
C THR A 106 -1.16 -18.75 32.55
N GLY A 107 -1.75 -17.62 32.96
CA GLY A 107 -2.46 -17.51 34.24
C GLY A 107 -1.80 -16.62 35.28
N ASP A 108 -0.50 -16.76 35.53
CA ASP A 108 0.18 -16.03 36.60
C ASP A 108 0.34 -14.54 36.26
N ILE A 109 0.45 -13.68 37.26
CA ILE A 109 0.71 -12.25 37.06
C ILE A 109 2.23 -12.04 37.13
N PRO A 110 2.85 -11.28 36.21
CA PRO A 110 4.28 -10.96 36.29
C PRO A 110 4.67 -10.39 37.65
N LYS A 111 5.90 -10.63 38.12
CA LYS A 111 6.36 -10.21 39.46
C LYS A 111 6.19 -8.71 39.76
N ASN A 112 6.17 -7.86 38.73
CA ASN A 112 5.99 -6.41 38.84
C ASN A 112 4.53 -5.96 38.66
N ASN A 113 3.60 -6.88 38.37
CA ASN A 113 2.17 -6.63 38.12
C ASN A 113 1.91 -5.59 37.00
N ARG A 114 2.82 -5.49 36.02
CA ARG A 114 2.76 -4.53 34.90
C ARG A 114 2.47 -5.23 33.59
N GLU A 115 1.28 -5.01 33.03
CA GLU A 115 0.78 -5.77 31.88
C GLU A 115 0.24 -4.85 30.76
N ILE A 116 0.46 -5.25 29.50
CA ILE A 116 -0.28 -4.77 28.32
C ILE A 116 -1.17 -5.90 27.84
N LEU A 117 -2.48 -5.77 28.03
CA LEU A 117 -3.48 -6.75 27.68
C LEU A 117 -4.00 -6.52 26.26
N ILE A 118 -3.85 -7.51 25.38
CA ILE A 118 -4.30 -7.47 23.99
C ILE A 118 -5.47 -8.43 23.80
N GLY A 119 -6.60 -7.94 23.29
CA GLY A 119 -7.76 -8.78 22.99
C GLY A 119 -8.45 -9.33 24.25
N ASN A 120 -9.12 -10.49 24.14
CA ASN A 120 -9.96 -11.07 25.20
C ASN A 120 -9.18 -11.99 26.17
N THR A 121 -8.35 -11.38 27.00
CA THR A 121 -7.50 -12.12 27.95
C THR A 121 -8.30 -12.69 29.12
N ASN A 122 -7.65 -13.49 29.96
CA ASN A 122 -8.30 -14.02 31.16
C ASN A 122 -8.46 -12.97 32.28
N ARG A 123 -7.86 -11.77 32.13
CA ARG A 123 -7.90 -10.67 33.11
C ARG A 123 -9.26 -10.01 33.16
N LEU A 124 -9.64 -9.51 34.34
CA LEU A 124 -10.92 -8.83 34.54
C LEU A 124 -11.00 -7.55 33.70
N ALA A 125 -9.91 -6.78 33.60
CA ALA A 125 -9.89 -5.51 32.88
C ALA A 125 -10.16 -5.68 31.37
N SER A 126 -9.54 -6.67 30.74
CA SER A 126 -9.83 -7.04 29.34
C SER A 126 -11.30 -7.47 29.16
N LYS A 127 -11.84 -8.30 30.06
CA LYS A 127 -13.25 -8.73 30.00
C LYS A 127 -14.22 -7.57 30.18
N VAL A 128 -13.93 -6.65 31.09
CA VAL A 128 -14.76 -5.45 31.33
C VAL A 128 -14.69 -4.52 30.13
N ALA A 129 -13.50 -4.28 29.58
CA ALA A 129 -13.31 -3.45 28.40
C ALA A 129 -14.09 -4.01 27.20
N ILE A 130 -13.96 -5.31 26.91
CA ILE A 130 -14.68 -5.96 25.81
C ILE A 130 -16.20 -5.97 26.04
N ALA A 131 -16.65 -6.20 27.27
CA ALA A 131 -18.07 -6.17 27.60
C ALA A 131 -18.68 -4.76 27.49
N ALA A 132 -17.86 -3.71 27.60
CA ALA A 132 -18.29 -2.32 27.42
C ALA A 132 -18.38 -1.90 25.95
N LEU A 133 -17.77 -2.66 25.01
CA LEU A 133 -17.89 -2.41 23.58
C LEU A 133 -19.26 -2.86 23.08
N ASP A 134 -19.88 -2.10 22.19
CA ASP A 134 -21.22 -2.40 21.66
C ASP A 134 -21.12 -3.16 20.33
N LYS A 135 -20.25 -2.71 19.42
CA LYS A 135 -20.12 -3.21 18.04
C LYS A 135 -18.82 -3.98 17.79
N ASP A 136 -18.80 -4.75 16.70
CA ASP A 136 -17.65 -5.58 16.30
C ASP A 136 -16.41 -4.78 15.86
N ARG A 137 -16.61 -3.51 15.46
CA ARG A 137 -15.56 -2.56 15.08
C ARG A 137 -15.12 -1.60 16.18
N ASP A 138 -15.84 -1.55 17.31
CA ASP A 138 -15.44 -0.72 18.44
C ASP A 138 -14.14 -1.23 19.05
N PHE A 139 -13.31 -0.31 19.53
CA PHE A 139 -12.18 -0.66 20.38
C PHE A 139 -11.99 0.34 21.52
N SER A 140 -11.29 -0.11 22.55
CA SER A 140 -10.87 0.75 23.65
C SER A 140 -9.38 0.57 23.92
N VAL A 141 -8.70 1.68 24.19
CA VAL A 141 -7.36 1.69 24.74
C VAL A 141 -7.41 2.40 26.08
N SER A 142 -7.19 1.66 27.17
CA SER A 142 -7.10 2.24 28.51
C SER A 142 -5.67 2.21 29.01
N PHE A 143 -5.29 3.29 29.71
CA PHE A 143 -3.99 3.43 30.32
C PHE A 143 -4.15 3.63 31.83
N ASN A 144 -3.64 2.67 32.60
CA ASN A 144 -3.58 2.70 34.05
C ASN A 144 -2.12 2.58 34.51
N LYS A 145 -1.84 2.95 35.76
CA LYS A 145 -0.48 3.00 36.33
C LYS A 145 0.32 1.70 36.18
N ASP A 146 -0.36 0.56 36.18
CA ASP A 146 0.25 -0.78 36.11
C ASP A 146 -0.38 -1.64 35.01
N GLU A 147 -1.30 -1.11 34.20
CA GLU A 147 -2.02 -1.90 33.19
C GLU A 147 -2.41 -1.06 31.98
N VAL A 148 -2.12 -1.56 30.78
CA VAL A 148 -2.65 -1.03 29.52
C VAL A 148 -3.60 -2.07 28.93
N VAL A 149 -4.81 -1.68 28.54
CA VAL A 149 -5.78 -2.61 27.94
C VAL A 149 -6.12 -2.15 26.53
N ILE A 150 -5.83 -2.99 25.54
CA ILE A 150 -6.20 -2.81 24.14
C ILE A 150 -7.24 -3.88 23.81
N ALA A 151 -8.50 -3.48 23.76
CA ALA A 151 -9.64 -4.38 23.65
C ALA A 151 -10.48 -4.09 22.41
N ALA A 152 -10.86 -5.16 21.70
CA ALA A 152 -11.78 -5.14 20.57
C ALA A 152 -12.51 -6.48 20.48
N LYS A 153 -13.66 -6.54 19.80
CA LYS A 153 -14.44 -7.79 19.61
C LYS A 153 -13.98 -8.64 18.42
N THR A 154 -13.29 -8.03 17.45
CA THR A 154 -12.81 -8.69 16.23
C THR A 154 -11.34 -8.38 15.95
N ASP A 155 -10.68 -9.27 15.19
CA ASP A 155 -9.27 -9.10 14.78
C ASP A 155 -9.03 -7.81 14.00
N ALA A 156 -9.96 -7.44 13.12
CA ALA A 156 -9.84 -6.23 12.30
C ALA A 156 -9.91 -4.96 13.16
N ALA A 157 -10.81 -4.93 14.14
CA ALA A 157 -10.93 -3.82 15.09
C ALA A 157 -9.75 -3.77 16.06
N LEU A 158 -9.21 -4.94 16.42
CA LEU A 158 -8.02 -5.04 17.26
C LEU A 158 -6.77 -4.50 16.54
N ALA A 159 -6.65 -4.73 15.23
CA ALA A 159 -5.59 -4.15 14.42
C ALA A 159 -5.64 -2.61 14.43
N ASP A 160 -6.83 -2.03 14.29
CA ASP A 160 -7.02 -0.58 14.38
C ASP A 160 -6.70 -0.04 15.78
N ALA A 161 -7.10 -0.76 16.83
CA ALA A 161 -6.79 -0.42 18.21
C ALA A 161 -5.28 -0.37 18.48
N VAL A 162 -4.54 -1.33 17.94
CA VAL A 162 -3.08 -1.36 18.01
C VAL A 162 -2.47 -0.22 17.20
N ALA A 163 -2.96 0.06 15.98
CA ALA A 163 -2.46 1.18 15.18
C ALA A 163 -2.65 2.52 15.91
N TYR A 164 -3.83 2.75 16.50
CA TYR A 164 -4.10 3.92 17.32
C TYR A 164 -3.18 3.99 18.55
N PHE A 165 -3.02 2.88 19.27
CA PHE A 165 -2.12 2.82 20.42
C PHE A 165 -0.67 3.19 20.03
N LEU A 166 -0.13 2.57 18.98
CA LEU A 166 1.24 2.79 18.53
C LEU A 166 1.48 4.22 17.99
N GLY A 167 0.53 4.72 17.19
CA GLY A 167 0.67 6.02 16.52
C GLY A 167 0.33 7.22 17.39
N THR A 168 -0.59 7.05 18.34
CA THR A 168 -1.15 8.17 19.13
C THR A 168 -0.79 8.07 20.60
N VAL A 169 -1.03 6.93 21.24
CA VAL A 169 -0.88 6.79 22.69
C VAL A 169 0.59 6.62 23.09
N LEU A 170 1.31 5.73 22.40
CA LEU A 170 2.66 5.31 22.77
C LEU A 170 3.68 6.47 22.71
N THR A 171 3.49 7.40 21.79
CA THR A 171 4.37 8.55 21.54
C THR A 171 3.97 9.80 22.32
N ALA A 172 2.79 9.83 22.92
CA ALA A 172 2.28 10.98 23.66
C ALA A 172 3.00 11.17 25.00
N ASP A 173 3.01 12.43 25.48
CA ASP A 173 3.50 12.77 26.81
C ASP A 173 2.62 12.11 27.87
N ILE A 174 3.24 11.41 28.82
CA ILE A 174 2.52 10.64 29.84
C ILE A 174 1.64 11.52 30.74
N SER A 175 1.94 12.81 30.86
CA SER A 175 1.11 13.75 31.63
C SER A 175 -0.29 13.92 31.05
N HIS A 176 -0.55 13.51 29.81
CA HIS A 176 -1.88 13.49 29.19
C HIS A 176 -2.78 12.34 29.70
N TYR A 177 -2.20 11.29 30.30
CA TYR A 177 -2.94 10.12 30.76
C TYR A 177 -2.88 10.06 32.30
N SER A 178 -3.96 10.52 32.94
CA SER A 178 -4.13 10.33 34.38
C SER A 178 -4.38 8.84 34.69
N VAL A 179 -4.04 8.39 35.90
CA VAL A 179 -4.39 7.02 36.34
C VAL A 179 -5.90 6.83 36.23
N GLY A 180 -6.35 5.89 35.39
CA GLY A 180 -7.78 5.66 35.12
C GLY A 180 -8.31 6.28 33.82
N THR A 181 -7.47 6.86 32.95
CA THR A 181 -7.88 7.38 31.64
C THR A 181 -8.22 6.22 30.68
N VAL A 182 -9.47 6.18 30.24
CA VAL A 182 -9.94 5.28 29.18
C VAL A 182 -10.23 6.12 27.94
N ASP A 183 -9.51 5.87 26.84
CA ASP A 183 -9.87 6.42 25.53
C ASP A 183 -10.63 5.32 24.76
N THR A 184 -11.94 5.52 24.61
CA THR A 184 -12.80 4.56 23.90
C THR A 184 -13.16 5.15 22.55
N GLN A 185 -12.68 4.51 21.48
CA GLN A 185 -13.09 4.83 20.12
C GLN A 185 -14.29 3.94 19.76
N ILE A 186 -15.48 4.49 19.93
CA ILE A 186 -16.72 3.85 19.46
C ILE A 186 -16.79 4.06 17.95
N TYR A 187 -16.43 3.02 17.18
CA TYR A 187 -16.51 3.03 15.73
C TYR A 187 -17.97 2.88 15.32
N ASN A 188 -18.64 4.03 15.21
CA ASN A 188 -19.95 4.12 14.59
C ASN A 188 -19.85 3.95 13.08
N TYR A 189 -19.85 2.73 12.56
CA TYR A 189 -20.40 2.50 11.23
C TYR A 189 -21.36 1.29 11.23
N PRO A 190 -22.44 1.31 10.43
CA PRO A 190 -22.60 2.11 9.22
C PRO A 190 -22.92 3.58 9.49
N LEU A 191 -22.32 4.43 8.65
CA LEU A 191 -22.64 5.84 8.57
C LEU A 191 -24.14 5.91 8.38
N SER A 192 -24.84 6.71 9.18
CA SER A 192 -26.28 6.88 8.99
C SER A 192 -26.61 7.70 7.73
N GLY A 193 -25.59 8.12 6.96
CA GLY A 193 -25.71 8.93 5.76
C GLY A 193 -24.36 9.18 5.08
N PHE A 194 -24.32 9.84 3.93
CA PHE A 194 -23.06 10.23 3.26
C PHE A 194 -23.06 11.74 3.01
N TYR A 195 -22.12 12.47 3.62
CA TYR A 195 -22.01 13.92 3.61
C TYR A 195 -23.36 14.62 3.93
N GLY A 196 -24.12 14.05 4.87
CA GLY A 196 -25.46 14.53 5.27
C GLY A 196 -26.63 14.01 4.42
N LEU A 197 -26.38 13.20 3.39
CA LEU A 197 -27.41 12.52 2.62
C LEU A 197 -27.92 11.27 3.34
N SER A 198 -29.22 10.94 3.24
CA SER A 198 -29.74 9.65 3.68
C SER A 198 -29.26 8.50 2.79
N LEU A 199 -29.13 7.30 3.35
CA LEU A 199 -28.72 6.10 2.61
C LEU A 199 -29.76 5.59 1.60
N ASP A 200 -31.04 5.88 1.81
CA ASP A 200 -32.16 5.24 1.07
C ASP A 200 -32.24 5.60 -0.43
N ALA A 201 -31.41 6.54 -0.91
CA ALA A 201 -31.49 7.06 -2.27
C ALA A 201 -30.15 7.57 -2.82
N LEU A 202 -29.01 7.03 -2.38
CA LEU A 202 -27.71 7.46 -2.88
C LEU A 202 -27.55 7.08 -4.36
N LYS A 203 -27.15 8.05 -5.18
CA LYS A 203 -26.85 7.90 -6.60
C LYS A 203 -25.65 8.77 -6.95
N ILE A 204 -24.64 8.14 -7.55
CA ILE A 204 -23.47 8.85 -8.07
C ILE A 204 -23.69 9.10 -9.57
N SER A 205 -23.63 10.36 -9.98
CA SER A 205 -23.51 10.74 -11.39
C SER A 205 -22.13 11.30 -11.70
N TYR A 206 -21.68 11.10 -12.94
CA TYR A 206 -20.40 11.62 -13.44
C TYR A 206 -20.52 12.08 -14.90
N THR A 207 -19.69 13.05 -15.32
CA THR A 207 -19.90 13.78 -16.59
C THR A 207 -19.18 13.19 -17.80
N THR A 208 -18.04 12.51 -17.62
CA THR A 208 -17.27 11.91 -18.74
C THR A 208 -16.93 10.45 -18.46
N LYS A 209 -16.67 9.66 -19.51
CA LYS A 209 -16.35 8.23 -19.35
C LYS A 209 -15.10 8.00 -18.51
N ASP A 210 -14.12 8.90 -18.58
CA ASP A 210 -12.84 8.80 -17.85
C ASP A 210 -13.02 8.85 -16.33
N MET A 211 -14.11 9.45 -15.86
CA MET A 211 -14.44 9.54 -14.43
C MET A 211 -15.06 8.27 -13.87
N LYS A 212 -15.42 7.29 -14.71
CA LYS A 212 -16.10 6.07 -14.27
C LYS A 212 -15.32 5.34 -13.17
N ARG A 213 -13.98 5.30 -13.26
CA ARG A 213 -13.14 4.67 -12.23
C ARG A 213 -13.20 5.42 -10.90
N VAL A 214 -13.09 6.75 -10.95
CA VAL A 214 -13.20 7.61 -9.76
C VAL A 214 -14.57 7.44 -9.09
N ALA A 215 -15.64 7.41 -9.89
CA ALA A 215 -17.00 7.15 -9.41
C ALA A 215 -17.14 5.75 -8.79
N THR A 216 -16.54 4.73 -9.40
CA THR A 216 -16.54 3.35 -8.88
C THR A 216 -15.79 3.24 -7.56
N ALA A 217 -14.64 3.89 -7.42
CA ALA A 217 -13.89 3.92 -6.16
C ALA A 217 -14.73 4.54 -5.02
N LEU A 218 -15.43 5.65 -5.31
CA LEU A 218 -16.33 6.28 -4.34
C LEU A 218 -17.53 5.38 -4.01
N GLN A 219 -18.12 4.72 -5.01
CA GLN A 219 -19.21 3.76 -4.82
C GLN A 219 -18.79 2.62 -3.89
N THR A 220 -17.64 1.99 -4.14
CA THR A 220 -17.09 0.92 -3.31
C THR A 220 -16.89 1.40 -1.88
N TYR A 221 -16.28 2.58 -1.69
CA TYR A 221 -16.12 3.14 -0.35
C TYR A 221 -17.45 3.35 0.37
N ILE A 222 -18.44 3.95 -0.29
CA ILE A 222 -19.76 4.18 0.31
C ILE A 222 -20.41 2.85 0.67
N HIS A 223 -20.35 1.84 -0.20
CA HIS A 223 -20.84 0.51 0.11
C HIS A 223 -20.11 -0.08 1.33
N ASP A 224 -18.79 -0.02 1.37
CA ASP A 224 -17.98 -0.62 2.43
C ASP A 224 -18.22 0.02 3.80
N VAL A 225 -18.45 1.34 3.84
CA VAL A 225 -18.71 2.05 5.10
C VAL A 225 -20.19 2.08 5.46
N THR A 226 -21.11 2.19 4.51
CA THR A 226 -22.55 2.37 4.82
C THR A 226 -23.40 1.10 4.63
N GLY A 227 -22.91 0.13 3.85
CA GLY A 227 -23.71 -0.99 3.34
C GLY A 227 -24.72 -0.61 2.24
N ALA A 228 -24.74 0.65 1.79
CA ALA A 228 -25.69 1.11 0.77
C ALA A 228 -25.23 0.70 -0.63
N ASP A 229 -26.15 0.15 -1.41
CA ASP A 229 -25.98 -0.04 -2.85
C ASP A 229 -26.24 1.29 -3.57
N VAL A 230 -25.18 1.86 -4.15
CA VAL A 230 -25.23 3.16 -4.83
C VAL A 230 -25.23 2.97 -6.34
N GLU A 231 -26.18 3.55 -7.06
CA GLU A 231 -26.20 3.49 -8.53
C GLU A 231 -25.14 4.43 -9.14
N LEU A 232 -24.49 4.01 -10.23
CA LEU A 232 -23.60 4.85 -11.04
C LEU A 232 -24.29 5.24 -12.36
N THR A 233 -24.27 6.52 -12.72
CA THR A 233 -24.87 7.02 -13.98
C THR A 233 -23.96 8.01 -14.71
N LEU A 234 -23.61 7.72 -15.97
CA LEU A 234 -22.96 8.69 -16.87
C LEU A 234 -24.01 9.69 -17.37
N GLY A 235 -23.75 10.99 -17.20
CA GLY A 235 -24.63 12.05 -17.72
C GLY A 235 -26.07 11.92 -17.20
N GLY A 236 -26.30 12.25 -15.93
CA GLY A 236 -27.59 12.16 -15.26
C GLY A 236 -27.65 12.93 -13.96
N SER A 237 -28.78 12.86 -13.25
CA SER A 237 -29.00 13.50 -11.96
C SER A 237 -28.81 12.49 -10.81
N GLY A 238 -27.68 12.57 -10.11
CA GLY A 238 -27.46 11.94 -8.82
C GLY A 238 -27.56 12.95 -7.68
N ASN A 239 -27.57 12.47 -6.43
CA ASN A 239 -27.36 13.31 -5.25
C ASN A 239 -25.88 13.35 -4.83
N ILE A 240 -25.02 12.56 -5.49
CA ILE A 240 -23.56 12.68 -5.44
C ILE A 240 -23.08 12.92 -6.88
N CYS A 241 -22.53 14.09 -7.17
CA CYS A 241 -22.19 14.51 -8.54
C CYS A 241 -20.69 14.72 -8.69
N LEU A 242 -20.03 13.95 -9.57
CA LEU A 242 -18.64 14.16 -9.96
C LEU A 242 -18.59 14.96 -11.27
N THR A 243 -17.99 16.14 -11.25
CA THR A 243 -17.97 17.06 -12.40
C THR A 243 -16.59 17.67 -12.62
N LEU A 244 -16.19 17.82 -13.87
CA LEU A 244 -15.05 18.66 -14.23
C LEU A 244 -15.49 20.12 -14.21
N ASP A 245 -14.68 20.97 -13.61
CA ASP A 245 -14.91 22.41 -13.53
C ASP A 245 -13.73 23.14 -14.17
N GLU A 246 -13.89 23.52 -15.44
CA GLU A 246 -12.85 24.20 -16.23
C GLU A 246 -12.47 25.58 -15.68
N THR A 247 -13.26 26.12 -14.75
CA THR A 247 -12.94 27.39 -14.08
C THR A 247 -12.01 27.21 -12.88
N MET A 248 -11.82 25.97 -12.41
CA MET A 248 -10.91 25.64 -11.32
C MET A 248 -9.48 25.45 -11.85
N GLU A 249 -8.49 25.78 -11.01
CA GLU A 249 -7.11 25.36 -11.27
C GLU A 249 -7.04 23.84 -11.44
N ARG A 250 -6.29 23.37 -12.44
CA ARG A 250 -6.30 21.96 -12.88
C ARG A 250 -6.06 20.93 -11.76
N ALA A 251 -5.22 21.28 -10.79
CA ALA A 251 -4.88 20.40 -9.67
C ALA A 251 -5.89 20.45 -8.52
N LYS A 252 -6.77 21.46 -8.46
CA LYS A 252 -7.66 21.68 -7.33
C LYS A 252 -8.93 20.85 -7.44
N PHE A 253 -9.42 20.44 -6.28
CA PHE A 253 -10.71 19.81 -6.12
C PHE A 253 -11.47 20.40 -4.95
N ARG A 254 -12.78 20.19 -4.97
CA ARG A 254 -13.70 20.59 -3.92
C ARG A 254 -14.85 19.60 -3.77
N VAL A 255 -15.20 19.29 -2.54
CA VAL A 255 -16.39 18.51 -2.16
C VAL A 255 -17.33 19.42 -1.37
N GLU A 256 -18.55 19.59 -1.86
CA GLU A 256 -19.54 20.50 -1.28
C GLU A 256 -20.86 19.78 -1.00
N PRO A 257 -21.17 19.49 0.26
CA PRO A 257 -22.52 19.12 0.66
C PRO A 257 -23.39 20.37 0.74
N THR A 258 -24.46 20.45 -0.03
CA THR A 258 -25.44 21.55 0.03
C THR A 258 -26.83 21.06 -0.35
N GLY A 259 -27.83 21.28 0.50
CA GLY A 259 -29.25 21.12 0.14
C GLY A 259 -29.66 19.70 -0.30
N GLY A 260 -29.03 18.66 0.25
CA GLY A 260 -29.30 17.27 -0.15
C GLY A 260 -28.58 16.83 -1.44
N LEU A 261 -27.54 17.59 -1.84
CA LEU A 261 -26.62 17.28 -2.92
C LEU A 261 -25.19 17.31 -2.39
N VAL A 262 -24.34 16.42 -2.90
CA VAL A 262 -22.89 16.42 -2.66
C VAL A 262 -22.20 16.54 -3.99
N THR A 263 -21.56 17.68 -4.26
CA THR A 263 -20.85 17.91 -5.51
C THR A 263 -19.35 17.74 -5.29
N LEU A 264 -18.73 16.84 -6.04
CA LEU A 264 -17.28 16.70 -6.16
C LEU A 264 -16.86 17.36 -7.48
N ARG A 265 -16.18 18.49 -7.37
CA ARG A 265 -15.65 19.26 -8.50
C ARG A 265 -14.14 19.13 -8.54
N GLY A 266 -13.56 19.02 -9.72
CA GLY A 266 -12.12 19.13 -9.89
C GLY A 266 -11.76 19.70 -11.24
N GLY A 267 -10.62 20.40 -11.29
CA GLY A 267 -10.10 20.93 -12.55
C GLY A 267 -9.65 19.84 -13.53
N THR A 268 -9.40 18.62 -13.04
CA THR A 268 -9.06 17.43 -13.82
C THR A 268 -9.65 16.17 -13.19
N VAL A 269 -9.68 15.06 -13.95
CA VAL A 269 -10.05 13.73 -13.41
C VAL A 269 -9.09 13.29 -12.30
N LEU A 270 -7.79 13.64 -12.41
CA LEU A 270 -6.80 13.39 -11.35
C LEU A 270 -7.17 14.13 -10.05
N ALA A 271 -7.48 15.42 -10.12
CA ALA A 271 -7.89 16.17 -8.93
C ALA A 271 -9.13 15.57 -8.27
N LEU A 272 -10.10 15.07 -9.05
CA LEU A 272 -11.25 14.32 -8.52
C LEU A 272 -10.87 12.97 -7.90
N SER A 273 -9.93 12.25 -8.52
CA SER A 273 -9.37 11.01 -7.96
C SER A 273 -8.76 11.28 -6.58
N GLU A 274 -8.02 12.38 -6.43
CA GLU A 274 -7.44 12.83 -5.15
C GLU A 274 -8.51 13.23 -4.14
N ALA A 275 -9.61 13.85 -4.59
CA ALA A 275 -10.77 14.13 -3.73
C ALA A 275 -11.34 12.83 -3.13
N VAL A 276 -11.58 11.83 -3.99
CA VAL A 276 -12.09 10.52 -3.56
C VAL A 276 -11.07 9.80 -2.69
N ARG A 277 -9.77 9.81 -3.05
CA ARG A 277 -8.70 9.21 -2.23
C ARG A 277 -8.69 9.81 -0.83
N LYS A 278 -8.82 11.13 -0.69
CA LYS A 278 -8.88 11.82 0.60
C LYS A 278 -10.13 11.46 1.40
N ILE A 279 -11.29 11.31 0.73
CA ILE A 279 -12.51 10.80 1.38
C ILE A 279 -12.27 9.40 1.95
N VAL A 280 -11.68 8.52 1.15
CA VAL A 280 -11.42 7.11 1.52
C VAL A 280 -10.40 7.00 2.64
N SER A 281 -9.23 7.62 2.48
CA SER A 281 -8.10 7.48 3.40
C SER A 281 -8.34 8.12 4.76
N GLU A 282 -9.05 9.26 4.79
CA GLU A 282 -9.45 9.93 6.03
C GLU A 282 -10.82 9.46 6.55
N GLN A 283 -11.41 8.44 5.92
CA GLN A 283 -12.72 7.88 6.26
C GLN A 283 -13.83 8.93 6.44
N ARG A 284 -13.88 9.93 5.54
CA ARG A 284 -14.86 11.03 5.57
C ARG A 284 -16.20 10.58 5.02
N GLY A 285 -17.26 11.22 5.50
CA GLY A 285 -18.61 10.99 4.99
C GLY A 285 -19.71 11.13 6.04
N GLY A 286 -19.39 11.09 7.33
CA GLY A 286 -20.42 11.21 8.37
C GLY A 286 -20.96 12.63 8.54
N ALA A 287 -20.09 13.63 8.42
CA ALA A 287 -20.45 15.04 8.57
C ALA A 287 -20.59 15.72 7.21
N ALA A 288 -21.59 16.59 7.09
CA ALA A 288 -21.79 17.47 5.93
C ALA A 288 -20.79 18.65 5.96
N LEU A 289 -19.50 18.36 5.84
CA LEU A 289 -18.44 19.35 5.82
C LEU A 289 -17.85 19.48 4.42
N ALA A 290 -17.62 20.72 3.97
CA ALA A 290 -16.90 20.93 2.74
C ALA A 290 -15.45 20.42 2.86
N LEU A 291 -14.90 19.94 1.75
CA LEU A 291 -13.51 19.54 1.62
C LEU A 291 -12.89 20.27 0.44
N ASP A 292 -11.78 20.95 0.69
CA ASP A 292 -10.96 21.57 -0.34
C ASP A 292 -9.58 20.91 -0.35
N GLY A 293 -8.97 20.83 -1.53
CA GLY A 293 -7.62 20.31 -1.67
C GLY A 293 -7.09 20.43 -3.09
N GLU A 294 -5.90 19.90 -3.27
CA GLU A 294 -5.24 19.81 -4.57
C GLU A 294 -4.54 18.46 -4.70
N SER A 295 -4.26 18.08 -5.94
CA SER A 295 -3.52 16.87 -6.26
C SER A 295 -2.10 16.95 -5.71
N THR A 296 -1.69 15.87 -5.03
CA THR A 296 -0.29 15.70 -4.59
C THR A 296 0.63 15.29 -5.72
N ILE A 297 0.07 14.83 -6.85
CA ILE A 297 0.80 14.52 -8.08
C ILE A 297 0.98 15.81 -8.89
N PRO A 298 2.23 16.20 -9.22
CA PRO A 298 2.48 17.35 -10.09
C PRO A 298 1.87 17.12 -11.47
N LEU A 299 1.01 18.04 -11.90
CA LEU A 299 0.38 18.00 -13.24
C LEU A 299 1.32 18.44 -14.35
N THR A 300 2.36 19.19 -13.99
CA THR A 300 3.39 19.63 -14.93
C THR A 300 4.77 19.44 -14.33
N MET A 301 5.77 19.41 -15.21
CA MET A 301 7.18 19.51 -14.85
C MET A 301 7.95 20.22 -15.95
N ASP A 302 9.11 20.79 -15.63
CA ASP A 302 10.03 21.28 -16.65
C ASP A 302 10.94 20.12 -17.09
N ASP A 303 10.98 19.84 -18.39
CA ASP A 303 11.91 18.91 -19.00
C ASP A 303 13.35 19.22 -18.57
N ILE A 304 14.06 18.23 -18.05
CA ILE A 304 15.37 18.42 -17.38
C ILE A 304 16.42 19.03 -18.31
N LYS A 305 16.29 18.82 -19.62
CA LYS A 305 17.29 19.24 -20.60
C LYS A 305 16.89 20.49 -21.37
N SER A 306 15.64 20.58 -21.81
CA SER A 306 15.14 21.71 -22.62
C SER A 306 14.50 22.81 -21.79
N GLY A 307 14.07 22.52 -20.56
CA GLY A 307 13.30 23.45 -19.72
C GLY A 307 11.87 23.70 -20.23
N LYS A 308 11.41 22.93 -21.22
CA LYS A 308 10.04 23.01 -21.72
C LYS A 308 9.09 22.40 -20.70
N GLU A 309 7.96 23.05 -20.44
CA GLU A 309 6.91 22.49 -19.58
C GLU A 309 6.26 21.27 -20.27
N LEU A 310 6.24 20.14 -19.57
CA LEU A 310 5.56 18.90 -19.94
C LEU A 310 4.35 18.69 -19.03
N GLN A 311 3.29 18.08 -19.54
CA GLN A 311 2.07 17.77 -18.78
C GLN A 311 2.00 16.28 -18.45
N LEU A 312 1.49 15.95 -17.27
CA LEU A 312 1.23 14.57 -16.86
C LEU A 312 0.15 13.95 -17.76
N VAL A 313 0.47 12.82 -18.39
CA VAL A 313 -0.46 12.11 -19.30
C VAL A 313 -0.80 10.69 -18.84
N TRP A 314 0.08 10.07 -18.04
CA TRP A 314 -0.13 8.73 -17.50
C TRP A 314 0.69 8.57 -16.22
N TYR A 315 0.15 7.82 -15.25
CA TYR A 315 0.82 7.57 -13.98
C TYR A 315 0.24 6.33 -13.28
N ASP A 316 1.02 5.78 -12.35
CA ASP A 316 0.55 4.87 -11.32
C ASP A 316 1.32 5.16 -10.03
N GLU A 317 0.58 5.45 -8.95
CA GLU A 317 1.14 5.72 -7.61
C GLU A 317 1.15 4.46 -6.73
N PHE A 318 0.68 3.32 -7.24
CA PHE A 318 0.65 2.04 -6.50
C PHE A 318 -0.02 2.08 -5.11
N ASP A 319 -0.86 3.09 -4.85
CA ASP A 319 -1.62 3.30 -3.61
C ASP A 319 -2.72 2.25 -3.37
N GLY A 320 -3.03 1.44 -4.38
CA GLY A 320 -3.99 0.36 -4.28
C GLY A 320 -3.51 -0.82 -3.41
N SER A 321 -4.41 -1.77 -3.17
CA SER A 321 -4.09 -3.04 -2.48
C SER A 321 -3.84 -4.21 -3.43
N ALA A 322 -3.85 -3.96 -4.74
CA ALA A 322 -3.67 -4.95 -5.79
C ALA A 322 -3.17 -4.31 -7.08
N LEU A 323 -2.60 -5.15 -7.96
CA LEU A 323 -2.12 -4.73 -9.28
C LEU A 323 -3.28 -4.24 -10.14
N ASN A 324 -3.13 -3.05 -10.74
CA ASN A 324 -4.07 -2.54 -11.71
C ASN A 324 -3.90 -3.27 -13.06
N SER A 325 -4.77 -4.25 -13.33
CA SER A 325 -4.71 -5.09 -14.53
C SER A 325 -4.94 -4.35 -15.86
N ASP A 326 -5.47 -3.14 -15.78
CA ASP A 326 -5.69 -2.30 -16.96
C ASP A 326 -4.40 -1.55 -17.35
N TYR A 327 -3.45 -1.40 -16.42
CA TYR A 327 -2.16 -0.78 -16.68
C TYR A 327 -1.05 -1.81 -16.83
N TRP A 328 -1.12 -2.88 -16.03
CA TRP A 328 -0.03 -3.81 -15.85
C TRP A 328 -0.44 -5.26 -16.05
N SER A 329 0.55 -6.06 -16.43
CA SER A 329 0.50 -7.51 -16.39
C SER A 329 1.81 -8.08 -15.84
N LEU A 330 1.77 -9.32 -15.36
CA LEU A 330 2.95 -10.09 -14.98
C LEU A 330 3.18 -11.18 -16.03
N THR A 331 4.27 -11.08 -16.80
CA THR A 331 4.52 -11.93 -17.96
C THR A 331 5.91 -12.58 -17.93
N ASP A 332 6.05 -13.74 -18.56
CA ASP A 332 7.34 -14.43 -18.69
C ASP A 332 8.14 -13.80 -19.83
N ARG A 333 8.79 -12.66 -19.56
CA ARG A 333 9.71 -11.98 -20.49
C ARG A 333 11.18 -12.13 -20.07
N MET A 334 11.43 -12.49 -18.82
CA MET A 334 12.69 -13.08 -18.38
C MET A 334 12.48 -14.58 -18.10
N TYR A 335 13.44 -15.40 -18.50
CA TYR A 335 13.29 -16.85 -18.44
C TYR A 335 13.98 -17.42 -17.20
N GLY A 336 13.24 -18.26 -16.48
CA GLY A 336 13.83 -19.11 -15.45
C GLY A 336 14.84 -20.10 -16.04
N ASN A 337 15.66 -20.66 -15.17
CA ASN A 337 16.56 -21.76 -15.49
C ASN A 337 16.53 -22.79 -14.36
N SER A 338 17.38 -23.82 -14.40
CA SER A 338 17.42 -24.86 -13.36
C SER A 338 17.64 -24.36 -11.92
N LYS A 339 18.04 -23.09 -11.75
CA LYS A 339 18.35 -22.42 -10.49
C LYS A 339 17.50 -21.17 -10.24
N ILE A 340 16.67 -20.71 -11.18
CA ILE A 340 15.81 -19.52 -11.02
C ILE A 340 14.40 -19.82 -11.51
N THR A 341 13.41 -19.56 -10.67
CA THR A 341 11.99 -19.66 -11.03
C THR A 341 11.31 -18.29 -10.98
N THR A 342 10.58 -17.92 -12.04
CA THR A 342 9.70 -16.75 -12.04
C THR A 342 8.32 -17.08 -11.49
N SER A 343 7.71 -16.13 -10.78
CA SER A 343 6.41 -16.33 -10.12
C SER A 343 5.56 -15.06 -10.15
N THR A 344 4.23 -15.24 -10.14
CA THR A 344 3.24 -14.19 -9.88
C THR A 344 2.72 -14.21 -8.44
N SER A 345 3.29 -15.06 -7.58
CA SER A 345 2.83 -15.18 -6.20
C SER A 345 3.07 -13.90 -5.41
N LYS A 346 2.21 -13.64 -4.41
CA LYS A 346 2.33 -12.50 -3.51
C LYS A 346 3.70 -12.40 -2.80
N LYS A 347 4.38 -13.55 -2.62
CA LYS A 347 5.72 -13.64 -2.06
C LYS A 347 6.78 -12.96 -2.93
N ASN A 348 6.64 -13.00 -4.25
CA ASN A 348 7.60 -12.46 -5.22
C ASN A 348 7.16 -11.12 -5.83
N PHE A 349 5.85 -10.83 -5.82
CA PHE A 349 5.32 -9.55 -6.29
C PHE A 349 4.09 -9.14 -5.50
N GLU A 350 4.04 -7.90 -5.04
CA GLU A 350 2.88 -7.33 -4.33
C GLU A 350 2.72 -5.85 -4.67
N VAL A 351 1.47 -5.40 -4.79
CA VAL A 351 1.11 -3.98 -4.69
C VAL A 351 0.43 -3.78 -3.34
N GLY A 352 0.92 -2.82 -2.55
CA GLY A 352 0.38 -2.48 -1.24
C GLY A 352 1.32 -1.57 -0.47
N ASN A 353 0.77 -0.88 0.54
CA ASN A 353 1.49 0.12 1.34
C ASN A 353 2.14 1.25 0.51
N GLY A 354 1.57 1.58 -0.66
CA GLY A 354 2.08 2.62 -1.55
C GLY A 354 3.23 2.18 -2.47
N ASP A 355 3.50 0.88 -2.60
CA ASP A 355 4.54 0.36 -3.49
C ASP A 355 4.06 -0.80 -4.35
N ALA A 356 4.62 -0.90 -5.57
CA ALA A 356 4.81 -2.17 -6.25
C ALA A 356 6.19 -2.75 -5.86
N THR A 357 6.19 -3.87 -5.14
CA THR A 357 7.43 -4.51 -4.65
C THR A 357 7.68 -5.86 -5.33
N MET A 358 8.85 -5.98 -5.96
CA MET A 358 9.38 -7.20 -6.58
C MET A 358 10.46 -7.81 -5.67
N ARG A 359 10.34 -9.10 -5.35
CA ARG A 359 11.17 -9.76 -4.33
C ARG A 359 11.88 -10.99 -4.87
N VAL A 360 13.19 -11.06 -4.63
CA VAL A 360 14.00 -12.25 -4.85
C VAL A 360 14.12 -13.03 -3.54
N TRP A 361 13.88 -14.32 -3.59
CA TRP A 361 14.11 -15.26 -2.49
C TRP A 361 15.11 -16.33 -2.88
N LYS A 362 15.79 -16.89 -1.89
CA LYS A 362 16.64 -18.08 -2.02
C LYS A 362 16.10 -19.19 -1.13
N ASP A 363 16.02 -20.41 -1.66
CA ASP A 363 15.73 -21.64 -0.94
C ASP A 363 16.71 -22.73 -1.38
N GLY A 364 17.64 -23.09 -0.49
CA GLY A 364 18.82 -23.88 -0.86
C GLY A 364 19.62 -23.20 -1.98
N ASP A 365 19.80 -23.90 -3.11
CA ASP A 365 20.50 -23.39 -4.29
C ASP A 365 19.57 -22.77 -5.35
N VAL A 366 18.27 -22.68 -5.07
CA VAL A 366 17.28 -22.20 -6.04
C VAL A 366 16.78 -20.82 -5.63
N PHE A 367 16.65 -19.95 -6.62
CA PHE A 367 16.08 -18.62 -6.47
C PHE A 367 14.64 -18.58 -6.99
N THR A 368 13.79 -17.78 -6.35
CA THR A 368 12.51 -17.38 -6.94
C THR A 368 12.43 -15.86 -7.05
N THR A 369 11.88 -15.36 -8.16
CA THR A 369 11.69 -13.93 -8.39
C THR A 369 10.37 -13.65 -9.14
N ASN A 370 10.06 -12.38 -9.37
CA ASN A 370 8.87 -11.95 -10.09
C ASN A 370 8.93 -12.31 -11.58
N ARG A 371 7.77 -12.63 -12.16
CA ARG A 371 7.54 -12.41 -13.59
C ARG A 371 7.66 -10.92 -13.92
N THR A 372 8.07 -10.58 -15.14
CA THR A 372 8.24 -9.19 -15.58
C THR A 372 6.93 -8.42 -15.39
N LEU A 373 6.98 -7.35 -14.60
CA LEU A 373 5.90 -6.36 -14.50
C LEU A 373 5.96 -5.49 -15.75
N THR A 374 4.88 -5.44 -16.53
CA THR A 374 4.92 -4.80 -17.84
C THR A 374 3.60 -4.15 -18.25
N THR A 375 3.71 -3.06 -19.03
CA THR A 375 2.58 -2.44 -19.74
C THR A 375 2.36 -3.03 -21.15
N MET A 376 3.06 -4.11 -21.51
CA MET A 376 2.86 -4.80 -22.78
C MET A 376 1.38 -5.14 -23.02
N ASN A 377 0.86 -4.80 -24.21
CA ASN A 377 -0.55 -4.93 -24.59
C ASN A 377 -1.51 -4.21 -23.64
N ARG A 378 -1.05 -3.13 -22.98
CA ARG A 378 -1.84 -2.22 -22.14
C ARG A 378 -1.60 -0.79 -22.55
N MET A 379 -0.34 -0.37 -22.48
CA MET A 379 0.08 0.99 -22.80
C MET A 379 1.49 0.97 -23.36
N SER A 380 1.67 1.73 -24.44
CA SER A 380 2.97 2.16 -24.92
C SER A 380 2.95 3.67 -25.16
N PHE A 381 4.12 4.29 -25.22
CA PHE A 381 4.23 5.72 -25.42
C PHE A 381 5.34 6.04 -26.40
N ARG A 382 5.26 7.23 -26.99
CA ARG A 382 6.32 7.85 -27.78
C ARG A 382 6.60 9.25 -27.26
N TYR A 383 7.87 9.53 -26.99
CA TYR A 383 8.40 10.79 -26.47
C TYR A 383 7.84 11.24 -25.11
N GLY A 384 8.53 12.20 -24.49
CA GLY A 384 8.22 12.73 -23.17
C GLY A 384 9.27 12.38 -22.13
N TYR A 385 8.92 12.56 -20.87
CA TYR A 385 9.75 12.24 -19.70
C TYR A 385 9.02 11.24 -18.80
N LEU A 386 9.57 10.02 -18.73
CA LEU A 386 9.11 8.95 -17.87
C LEU A 386 10.01 8.88 -16.63
N GLU A 387 9.44 8.91 -15.44
CA GLU A 387 10.20 8.84 -14.19
C GLU A 387 9.58 7.86 -13.21
N ILE A 388 10.42 7.06 -12.55
CA ILE A 388 10.03 6.26 -11.40
C ILE A 388 10.65 6.85 -10.13
N TYR A 389 9.96 6.67 -9.00
CA TYR A 389 10.54 6.83 -7.68
C TYR A 389 10.61 5.47 -7.01
N ALA A 390 11.84 5.00 -6.81
CA ALA A 390 12.07 3.61 -6.46
C ALA A 390 13.27 3.42 -5.54
N LYS A 391 13.18 2.36 -4.72
CA LYS A 391 14.29 1.82 -3.94
C LYS A 391 14.83 0.60 -4.67
N VAL A 392 15.96 0.78 -5.35
CA VAL A 392 16.59 -0.23 -6.22
C VAL A 392 17.68 -0.98 -5.44
N PRO A 393 17.71 -2.32 -5.45
CA PRO A 393 18.70 -3.07 -4.70
C PRO A 393 20.10 -2.97 -5.33
N THR A 394 21.13 -2.82 -4.49
CA THR A 394 22.55 -2.86 -4.89
C THR A 394 23.27 -4.07 -4.30
N THR A 395 22.52 -5.11 -3.94
CA THR A 395 23.08 -6.33 -3.33
C THR A 395 23.86 -7.14 -4.37
N SER A 396 25.01 -7.67 -3.99
CA SER A 396 25.82 -8.45 -4.94
C SER A 396 25.05 -9.62 -5.54
N GLY A 397 25.14 -9.76 -6.86
CA GLY A 397 24.48 -10.79 -7.66
C GLY A 397 23.05 -10.49 -8.09
N THR A 398 22.44 -9.42 -7.60
CA THR A 398 21.16 -8.94 -8.14
C THR A 398 21.36 -8.36 -9.53
N PHE A 399 20.26 -8.35 -10.27
CA PHE A 399 20.12 -7.72 -11.57
C PHE A 399 18.75 -7.03 -11.66
N PRO A 400 18.52 -5.95 -10.88
CA PRO A 400 17.34 -5.13 -11.09
C PRO A 400 17.46 -4.36 -12.40
N SER A 401 16.35 -4.26 -13.12
CA SER A 401 16.27 -3.51 -14.37
C SER A 401 14.96 -2.74 -14.50
N PHE A 402 15.09 -1.57 -15.13
CA PHE A 402 14.01 -0.77 -15.65
C PHE A 402 14.32 -0.53 -17.13
N TRP A 403 13.50 -1.12 -17.99
CA TRP A 403 13.78 -1.20 -19.42
C TRP A 403 12.49 -1.08 -20.22
N LEU A 404 12.63 -0.67 -21.47
CA LEU A 404 11.53 -0.47 -22.40
C LEU A 404 11.73 -1.33 -23.64
N GLN A 405 10.65 -1.67 -24.32
CA GLN A 405 10.71 -2.41 -25.58
C GLN A 405 9.69 -1.87 -26.58
N SER A 406 10.01 -1.86 -27.87
CA SER A 406 9.04 -1.43 -28.88
C SER A 406 7.82 -2.34 -28.97
N ALA A 407 6.65 -1.72 -28.95
CA ALA A 407 5.36 -2.37 -29.10
C ALA A 407 5.21 -2.87 -30.54
N GLU A 408 5.01 -4.18 -30.71
CA GLU A 408 5.00 -4.84 -32.03
C GLU A 408 4.04 -4.16 -33.00
N GLN A 409 2.83 -3.81 -32.54
CA GLN A 409 1.80 -3.15 -33.33
C GLN A 409 2.22 -1.77 -33.85
N HIS A 410 3.11 -1.06 -33.15
CA HIS A 410 3.53 0.30 -33.48
C HIS A 410 4.92 0.41 -34.12
N ARG A 411 5.62 -0.72 -34.31
CA ARG A 411 6.90 -0.73 -35.04
C ARG A 411 6.73 -0.33 -36.50
N ALA A 412 7.59 0.58 -36.96
CA ALA A 412 7.69 0.95 -38.37
C ALA A 412 8.21 -0.23 -39.23
N ASP A 413 9.19 -0.97 -38.70
CA ASP A 413 9.68 -2.22 -39.29
C ASP A 413 9.36 -3.40 -38.36
N LYS A 414 8.48 -4.30 -38.80
CA LYS A 414 8.11 -5.49 -38.00
C LYS A 414 9.27 -6.47 -37.80
N GLY A 415 10.29 -6.40 -38.65
CA GLY A 415 11.51 -7.19 -38.55
C GLY A 415 12.49 -6.68 -37.49
N ILE A 416 12.32 -5.47 -36.94
CA ILE A 416 13.25 -4.91 -35.96
C ILE A 416 12.51 -4.58 -34.66
N MET A 417 12.98 -5.16 -33.55
CA MET A 417 12.55 -4.79 -32.20
C MET A 417 13.66 -3.99 -31.52
N THR A 418 13.28 -2.91 -30.84
CA THR A 418 14.19 -2.09 -30.03
C THR A 418 13.95 -2.33 -28.56
N GLU A 419 15.04 -2.26 -27.80
CA GLU A 419 15.02 -2.31 -26.35
C GLU A 419 15.89 -1.17 -25.81
N VAL A 420 15.39 -0.50 -24.78
CA VAL A 420 16.00 0.68 -24.16
C VAL A 420 16.11 0.42 -22.68
N ASP A 421 17.32 0.15 -22.21
CA ASP A 421 17.58 -0.04 -20.79
C ASP A 421 17.78 1.31 -20.14
N ILE A 422 16.79 1.76 -19.35
CA ILE A 422 16.90 3.00 -18.58
C ILE A 422 17.93 2.83 -17.48
N PHE A 423 17.89 1.68 -16.82
CA PHE A 423 19.03 1.19 -16.08
C PHE A 423 19.04 -0.34 -15.93
N GLU A 424 20.25 -0.85 -15.82
CA GLU A 424 20.59 -2.19 -15.39
C GLU A 424 21.71 -2.13 -14.33
N ILE A 425 21.58 -2.92 -13.25
CA ILE A 425 22.65 -3.07 -12.26
C ILE A 425 23.07 -4.52 -12.16
N TYR A 426 24.25 -4.87 -12.67
CA TYR A 426 24.80 -6.22 -12.56
C TYR A 426 26.30 -6.25 -12.28
N THR A 427 26.87 -5.09 -11.93
CA THR A 427 28.28 -4.90 -11.59
C THR A 427 28.39 -3.95 -10.39
N LYS A 428 29.36 -4.17 -9.50
CA LYS A 428 29.57 -3.29 -8.34
C LYS A 428 29.78 -1.84 -8.78
N ASN A 429 29.14 -0.91 -8.07
CA ASN A 429 29.30 0.54 -8.23
C ASN A 429 28.88 1.10 -9.61
N LYS A 430 28.20 0.31 -10.43
CA LYS A 430 27.84 0.68 -11.80
C LYS A 430 26.36 0.49 -12.05
N MET A 431 25.77 1.50 -12.66
CA MET A 431 24.45 1.47 -13.27
C MET A 431 24.63 1.78 -14.75
N GLU A 432 24.12 0.91 -15.62
CA GLU A 432 24.34 0.99 -17.06
C GLU A 432 23.02 1.27 -17.78
N CYS A 433 23.05 2.11 -18.81
CA CYS A 433 21.98 2.23 -19.80
C CYS A 433 22.51 1.86 -21.19
N THR A 434 21.69 1.14 -21.94
CA THR A 434 22.08 0.52 -23.20
C THR A 434 20.90 0.56 -24.17
N LEU A 435 21.21 0.69 -25.46
CA LEU A 435 20.24 0.58 -26.53
C LEU A 435 20.49 -0.70 -27.32
N HIS A 436 19.43 -1.48 -27.52
CA HIS A 436 19.47 -2.78 -28.16
C HIS A 436 18.62 -2.80 -29.42
N LYS A 437 19.06 -3.59 -30.40
CA LYS A 437 18.30 -3.95 -31.59
C LYS A 437 18.28 -5.46 -31.78
N TRP A 438 17.09 -5.95 -32.09
CA TRP A 438 16.83 -7.36 -32.31
C TRP A 438 16.22 -7.53 -33.69
N GLU A 439 16.88 -8.29 -34.56
CA GLU A 439 16.31 -8.75 -35.82
C GLU A 439 15.38 -9.92 -35.51
N MET A 440 14.10 -9.73 -35.79
CA MET A 440 13.01 -10.64 -35.46
C MET A 440 12.79 -11.65 -36.58
N ASN A 441 12.52 -12.90 -36.19
CA ASN A 441 12.17 -13.95 -37.14
C ASN A 441 10.67 -14.21 -37.20
N ALA A 442 10.24 -14.99 -38.20
CA ALA A 442 8.83 -15.28 -38.44
C ALA A 442 8.12 -16.03 -37.30
N SER A 443 8.87 -16.61 -36.34
CA SER A 443 8.31 -17.28 -35.17
C SER A 443 8.20 -16.35 -33.94
N GLY A 444 8.55 -15.06 -34.08
CA GLY A 444 8.55 -14.09 -32.99
C GLY A 444 9.79 -14.15 -32.09
N GLY A 445 10.79 -14.96 -32.44
CA GLY A 445 12.12 -14.93 -31.82
C GLY A 445 13.04 -13.92 -32.50
N SER A 446 14.32 -13.92 -32.13
CA SER A 446 15.33 -13.10 -32.80
C SER A 446 16.40 -13.97 -33.45
N ASP A 447 16.75 -13.65 -34.69
CA ASP A 447 17.84 -14.30 -35.45
C ASP A 447 19.20 -13.63 -35.20
N HIS A 448 19.18 -12.35 -34.84
CA HIS A 448 20.38 -11.56 -34.59
C HIS A 448 20.11 -10.43 -33.59
N HIS A 449 21.05 -10.18 -32.68
CA HIS A 449 20.95 -9.19 -31.61
C HIS A 449 22.22 -8.35 -31.53
N CYS A 450 22.06 -7.05 -31.33
CA CYS A 450 23.12 -6.07 -31.33
C CYS A 450 22.83 -4.94 -30.34
N TRP A 451 23.86 -4.27 -29.85
CA TRP A 451 23.73 -3.16 -28.91
C TRP A 451 24.85 -2.12 -29.07
N ASN A 452 24.58 -0.90 -28.64
CA ASN A 452 25.56 0.17 -28.66
C ASN A 452 26.49 0.13 -27.44
N ASP A 453 27.55 0.94 -27.45
CA ASP A 453 28.41 1.09 -26.26
C ASP A 453 27.57 1.59 -25.06
N PRO A 454 27.47 0.81 -23.97
CA PRO A 454 26.71 1.20 -22.79
C PRO A 454 27.22 2.51 -22.18
N LYS A 455 26.31 3.36 -21.70
CA LYS A 455 26.67 4.51 -20.86
C LYS A 455 26.55 4.10 -19.40
N VAL A 456 27.56 4.48 -18.60
CA VAL A 456 27.68 3.99 -17.23
C VAL A 456 27.69 5.15 -16.24
N LYS A 457 26.76 5.14 -15.28
CA LYS A 457 26.86 5.94 -14.06
C LYS A 457 27.71 5.18 -13.04
N ILE A 458 28.86 5.76 -12.69
CA ILE A 458 29.73 5.24 -11.64
C ILE A 458 29.37 5.89 -10.31
N TYR A 459 29.27 5.07 -9.27
CA TYR A 459 29.09 5.50 -7.88
C TYR A 459 30.38 5.30 -7.10
N SER A 460 30.67 6.20 -6.16
CA SER A 460 31.66 5.93 -5.12
C SER A 460 31.17 4.80 -4.19
N ASP A 461 32.08 4.15 -3.47
CA ASP A 461 31.69 3.12 -2.49
C ASP A 461 30.72 3.66 -1.43
N ALA A 462 30.89 4.94 -1.05
CA ALA A 462 30.00 5.59 -0.08
C ALA A 462 28.57 5.73 -0.63
N GLU A 463 28.41 6.30 -1.83
CA GLU A 463 27.10 6.42 -2.47
C GLU A 463 26.45 5.06 -2.69
N TRP A 464 27.22 4.08 -3.21
CA TRP A 464 26.75 2.74 -3.50
C TRP A 464 26.20 2.01 -2.27
N SER A 465 26.90 2.15 -1.14
CA SER A 465 26.51 1.52 0.13
C SER A 465 25.19 2.03 0.70
N THR A 466 24.74 3.21 0.26
CA THR A 466 23.50 3.84 0.71
C THR A 466 22.41 3.90 -0.36
N LEU A 467 22.74 3.64 -1.63
CA LEU A 467 21.82 3.81 -2.76
C LEU A 467 20.52 2.99 -2.59
N SER A 468 20.61 1.79 -2.02
CA SER A 468 19.45 0.92 -1.79
C SER A 468 18.68 1.22 -0.49
N ASN A 469 19.12 2.20 0.31
CA ASN A 469 18.50 2.52 1.60
C ASN A 469 17.37 3.55 1.49
N ALA A 470 17.28 4.23 0.34
CA ALA A 470 16.32 5.29 0.11
C ALA A 470 15.69 5.14 -1.28
N TYR A 471 14.58 5.84 -1.48
CA TYR A 471 14.00 6.00 -2.80
C TYR A 471 14.75 7.10 -3.55
N HIS A 472 15.02 6.84 -4.82
CA HIS A 472 15.65 7.74 -5.77
C HIS A 472 14.76 7.91 -7.00
N ARG A 473 14.90 9.03 -7.69
CA ARG A 473 14.21 9.26 -8.97
C ARG A 473 15.06 8.76 -10.13
N TYR A 474 14.52 7.89 -10.97
CA TYR A 474 15.19 7.40 -12.18
C TYR A 474 14.36 7.82 -13.39
N GLY A 475 14.91 8.72 -14.20
CA GLY A 475 14.19 9.36 -15.29
C GLY A 475 14.75 9.01 -16.67
N PHE A 476 13.85 9.02 -17.65
CA PHE A 476 14.09 8.80 -19.06
C PHE A 476 13.37 9.87 -19.87
N GLY A 477 14.13 10.78 -20.45
CA GLY A 477 13.63 11.76 -21.40
C GLY A 477 13.88 11.31 -22.82
N TRP A 478 12.90 11.51 -23.69
CA TRP A 478 12.93 11.04 -25.07
C TRP A 478 12.26 12.05 -25.98
N THR A 479 12.98 12.47 -27.01
CA THR A 479 12.52 13.40 -28.05
C THR A 479 12.70 12.75 -29.42
N GLU A 480 12.33 13.46 -30.48
CA GLU A 480 12.56 13.02 -31.86
C GLU A 480 14.04 12.82 -32.20
N THR A 481 14.95 13.47 -31.47
CA THR A 481 16.38 13.49 -31.82
C THR A 481 17.27 12.85 -30.77
N GLU A 482 16.78 12.60 -29.55
CA GLU A 482 17.62 12.02 -28.51
C GLU A 482 16.87 11.27 -27.40
N MET A 483 17.61 10.43 -26.70
CA MET A 483 17.21 9.77 -25.45
C MET A 483 18.21 10.14 -24.36
N TYR A 484 17.73 10.53 -23.19
CA TYR A 484 18.58 10.97 -22.09
C TYR A 484 18.09 10.44 -20.74
N PHE A 485 19.02 10.24 -19.81
CA PHE A 485 18.77 9.49 -18.57
C PHE A 485 19.21 10.30 -17.36
N THR A 486 18.41 10.24 -16.30
CA THR A 486 18.62 11.02 -15.09
C THR A 486 18.57 10.15 -13.84
N VAL A 487 19.33 10.56 -12.82
CA VAL A 487 19.17 10.07 -11.44
C VAL A 487 19.02 11.28 -10.53
N ASP A 488 17.95 11.32 -9.74
CA ASP A 488 17.58 12.43 -8.86
C ASP A 488 17.52 13.79 -9.59
N GLY A 489 16.99 13.79 -10.81
CA GLY A 489 16.90 14.97 -11.67
C GLY A 489 18.23 15.45 -12.26
N LYS A 490 19.32 14.67 -12.12
CA LYS A 490 20.62 14.97 -12.71
C LYS A 490 20.87 14.09 -13.93
N LEU A 491 21.10 14.73 -15.07
CA LEU A 491 21.52 14.06 -16.32
C LEU A 491 22.82 13.29 -16.11
N TYR A 492 22.87 12.03 -16.54
CA TYR A 492 24.11 11.23 -16.55
C TYR A 492 24.47 10.61 -17.90
N ALA A 493 23.49 10.44 -18.80
CA ALA A 493 23.71 9.86 -20.12
C ALA A 493 22.80 10.48 -21.18
N THR A 494 23.26 10.48 -22.43
CA THR A 494 22.49 10.91 -23.61
C THR A 494 22.93 10.07 -24.81
N PHE A 495 21.96 9.65 -25.62
CA PHE A 495 22.15 9.09 -26.96
C PHE A 495 21.50 10.03 -27.99
N ASP A 496 22.25 10.38 -29.03
CA ASP A 496 21.72 11.04 -30.23
C ASP A 496 21.10 9.96 -31.11
N ILE A 497 19.78 10.02 -31.32
CA ILE A 497 19.04 9.05 -32.14
C ILE A 497 18.87 9.53 -33.60
N THR A 498 19.59 10.59 -34.00
CA THR A 498 19.74 11.02 -35.40
C THR A 498 21.04 10.56 -36.04
N ASP A 499 22.00 10.09 -35.23
CA ASP A 499 23.26 9.54 -35.73
C ASP A 499 23.05 8.22 -36.50
N ASN A 500 24.03 7.88 -37.34
CA ASN A 500 24.06 6.60 -38.06
C ASN A 500 24.15 5.40 -37.11
N GLY A 501 24.55 5.59 -35.85
CA GLY A 501 24.55 4.60 -34.78
C GLY A 501 25.56 3.46 -34.99
N ASP A 502 26.17 2.98 -33.92
CA ASP A 502 26.94 1.72 -33.93
C ASP A 502 26.34 0.75 -32.93
N PHE A 503 25.79 -0.36 -33.43
CA PHE A 503 25.19 -1.43 -32.63
C PHE A 503 26.01 -2.73 -32.71
N CYS A 504 27.19 -2.70 -33.32
CA CYS A 504 28.04 -3.88 -33.49
C CYS A 504 29.21 -3.88 -32.48
N GLU A 505 28.99 -3.41 -31.25
CA GLU A 505 29.99 -3.40 -30.17
C GLU A 505 31.33 -2.72 -30.56
N GLY A 506 31.29 -1.69 -31.42
CA GLY A 506 32.50 -1.00 -31.89
C GLY A 506 33.32 -1.76 -32.95
N LEU A 507 32.80 -2.88 -33.48
CA LEU A 507 33.49 -3.69 -34.50
C LEU A 507 33.26 -3.20 -35.94
N GLY A 508 32.37 -2.22 -36.14
CA GLY A 508 32.17 -1.53 -37.43
C GLY A 508 31.77 -2.44 -38.60
N LYS A 509 31.40 -3.69 -38.33
CA LYS A 509 30.95 -4.65 -39.33
C LYS A 509 29.70 -5.32 -38.80
N ALA A 510 28.57 -4.93 -39.39
CA ALA A 510 27.48 -5.86 -39.56
C ALA A 510 28.06 -7.22 -39.97
N ALA A 511 27.69 -8.31 -39.30
CA ALA A 511 27.90 -9.64 -39.86
C ALA A 511 27.34 -9.63 -41.30
N GLU A 512 28.06 -10.20 -42.27
CA GLU A 512 27.68 -10.15 -43.69
C GLU A 512 26.20 -10.52 -43.87
N GLY A 513 25.37 -9.55 -44.27
CA GLY A 513 23.93 -9.74 -44.51
C GLY A 513 22.98 -9.12 -43.48
N HIS A 514 23.45 -8.61 -42.33
CA HIS A 514 22.60 -8.00 -41.30
C HIS A 514 22.69 -6.47 -41.33
N THR A 515 21.57 -5.74 -41.35
CA THR A 515 21.57 -4.25 -41.45
C THR A 515 21.01 -3.58 -40.19
N LEU A 516 21.62 -3.84 -39.03
CA LEU A 516 21.25 -3.19 -37.75
C LEU A 516 21.90 -1.80 -37.57
N SER A 517 22.22 -1.09 -38.65
CA SER A 517 22.68 0.31 -38.62
C SER A 517 21.50 1.30 -38.49
N GLY A 518 21.80 2.59 -38.29
CA GLY A 518 20.83 3.67 -38.12
C GLY A 518 20.27 3.78 -36.71
N MET A 519 19.41 4.77 -36.45
CA MET A 519 18.74 4.95 -35.15
C MET A 519 17.21 5.12 -35.27
N SER A 520 16.67 5.11 -36.49
CA SER A 520 15.26 5.44 -36.76
C SER A 520 14.25 4.54 -36.04
N CYS A 521 14.57 3.27 -35.78
CA CYS A 521 13.71 2.35 -35.03
C CYS A 521 13.52 2.74 -33.56
N PHE A 522 14.37 3.61 -33.01
CA PHE A 522 14.17 4.20 -31.67
C PHE A 522 13.13 5.31 -31.65
N GLY A 523 12.44 5.57 -32.76
CA GLY A 523 11.20 6.36 -32.83
C GLY A 523 9.92 5.54 -32.64
N ASP A 524 10.01 4.20 -32.56
CA ASP A 524 8.84 3.32 -32.36
C ASP A 524 8.32 3.39 -30.92
N ALA A 525 7.00 3.30 -30.73
CA ALA A 525 6.39 3.39 -29.40
C ALA A 525 6.88 2.27 -28.47
N LEU A 526 7.18 2.62 -27.22
CA LEU A 526 7.80 1.73 -26.24
C LEU A 526 6.84 1.39 -25.10
N PHE A 527 6.80 0.14 -24.67
CA PHE A 527 6.13 -0.29 -23.43
C PHE A 527 7.16 -0.56 -22.32
N ILE A 528 6.70 -0.52 -21.08
CA ILE A 528 7.55 -0.53 -19.88
C ILE A 528 7.71 -1.94 -19.34
N ASN A 529 8.91 -2.26 -18.81
CA ASN A 529 9.22 -3.51 -18.14
C ASN A 529 10.04 -3.27 -16.86
N PHE A 530 9.73 -4.04 -15.81
CA PHE A 530 10.50 -4.10 -14.59
C PHE A 530 10.82 -5.54 -14.18
N ASN A 531 12.05 -5.73 -13.71
CA ASN A 531 12.51 -7.00 -13.18
C ASN A 531 13.40 -6.78 -11.95
N ASN A 532 13.29 -7.68 -10.97
CA ASN A 532 14.28 -7.84 -9.93
C ASN A 532 14.99 -9.18 -10.14
N TRP A 533 15.87 -9.25 -11.14
CA TRP A 533 16.51 -10.51 -11.50
C TRP A 533 17.69 -10.84 -10.58
N ILE A 534 18.23 -12.05 -10.70
CA ILE A 534 19.41 -12.51 -9.97
C ILE A 534 20.25 -13.39 -10.88
N HIS A 535 21.57 -13.22 -10.85
CA HIS A 535 22.48 -14.09 -11.59
C HIS A 535 22.81 -15.34 -10.78
N THR A 536 23.04 -16.45 -11.49
CA THR A 536 23.47 -17.74 -10.92
C THR A 536 24.90 -18.05 -11.29
N GLU A 537 25.57 -18.92 -10.51
CA GLU A 537 26.95 -19.33 -10.80
C GLU A 537 27.04 -19.89 -12.24
N GLY A 538 27.84 -19.23 -13.09
CA GLY A 538 28.00 -19.57 -14.51
C GLY A 538 27.43 -18.55 -15.51
N SER A 539 26.52 -17.67 -15.08
CA SER A 539 25.89 -16.65 -15.96
C SER A 539 26.32 -15.21 -15.65
N PHE A 540 27.27 -15.01 -14.73
CA PHE A 540 27.74 -13.68 -14.32
C PHE A 540 28.62 -13.02 -15.38
N ARG A 541 28.25 -11.80 -15.80
CA ARG A 541 29.17 -10.91 -16.52
C ARG A 541 30.37 -10.52 -15.65
N ASP A 542 30.12 -10.15 -14.39
CA ASP A 542 31.15 -9.93 -13.36
C ASP A 542 31.12 -11.04 -12.31
N LYS A 543 32.12 -11.93 -12.35
CA LYS A 543 32.24 -13.05 -11.39
C LYS A 543 32.47 -12.61 -9.94
N SER A 544 32.92 -11.38 -9.72
CA SER A 544 33.07 -10.79 -8.38
C SER A 544 31.75 -10.25 -7.83
N TRP A 545 30.77 -10.00 -8.69
CA TRP A 545 29.43 -9.54 -8.33
C TRP A 545 28.46 -10.71 -8.11
N LYS A 546 28.82 -11.66 -7.25
CA LYS A 546 27.96 -12.80 -6.90
C LYS A 546 27.41 -12.69 -5.48
N THR A 547 26.28 -13.34 -5.23
CA THR A 547 25.75 -13.49 -3.87
C THR A 547 26.71 -14.31 -3.01
N GLY A 548 26.71 -14.04 -1.71
CA GLY A 548 27.52 -14.74 -0.73
C GLY A 548 26.68 -15.31 0.41
N ASP A 549 27.32 -16.03 1.33
CA ASP A 549 26.64 -16.61 2.50
C ASP A 549 26.05 -15.54 3.44
N SER A 550 26.54 -14.30 3.35
CA SER A 550 26.04 -13.15 4.09
C SER A 550 24.93 -12.37 3.37
N THR A 551 24.49 -12.81 2.18
CA THR A 551 23.40 -12.14 1.46
C THR A 551 22.08 -12.39 2.19
N GLU A 552 21.42 -11.31 2.61
CA GLU A 552 20.10 -11.37 3.24
C GLU A 552 18.99 -11.45 2.17
N TYR A 553 17.95 -12.24 2.45
CA TYR A 553 16.76 -12.39 1.63
C TYR A 553 15.49 -12.13 2.46
N PRO A 554 14.41 -11.58 1.86
CA PRO A 554 14.30 -11.25 0.45
C PRO A 554 15.11 -10.01 0.07
N ILE A 555 15.51 -9.96 -1.20
CA ILE A 555 16.05 -8.74 -1.80
C ILE A 555 14.90 -8.05 -2.51
N ASP A 556 14.56 -6.85 -2.03
CA ASP A 556 13.41 -6.09 -2.51
C ASP A 556 13.83 -4.99 -3.49
N TYR A 557 13.04 -4.87 -4.56
CA TYR A 557 13.01 -3.72 -5.46
C TYR A 557 11.58 -3.14 -5.40
N SER A 558 11.46 -1.95 -4.80
CA SER A 558 10.17 -1.28 -4.57
C SER A 558 10.06 -0.03 -5.44
N ILE A 559 8.92 0.13 -6.12
CA ILE A 559 8.57 1.32 -6.90
C ILE A 559 7.36 1.96 -6.22
N ALA A 560 7.53 3.18 -5.73
CA ALA A 560 6.46 3.95 -5.08
C ALA A 560 5.54 4.57 -6.13
N TRP A 561 6.10 5.12 -7.20
CA TRP A 561 5.30 5.66 -8.30
C TRP A 561 6.06 5.66 -9.61
N ILE A 562 5.29 5.74 -10.70
CA ILE A 562 5.77 6.00 -12.05
C ILE A 562 4.88 7.05 -12.72
N ARG A 563 5.49 8.02 -13.40
CA ARG A 563 4.80 9.14 -14.04
C ARG A 563 5.39 9.41 -15.41
N LEU A 564 4.52 9.64 -16.39
CA LEU A 564 4.86 10.03 -17.75
C LEU A 564 4.33 11.43 -18.02
N TYR A 565 5.24 12.31 -18.43
CA TYR A 565 4.96 13.68 -18.81
C TYR A 565 5.25 13.86 -20.31
N GLN A 566 4.36 14.54 -21.03
CA GLN A 566 4.48 14.77 -22.47
C GLN A 566 4.19 16.23 -22.82
N ASP A 567 4.67 16.65 -23.98
CA ASP A 567 4.21 17.85 -24.67
C ASP A 567 3.38 17.44 -25.91
N GLU A 568 3.12 18.38 -26.82
CA GLU A 568 2.35 18.14 -28.05
C GLU A 568 3.00 17.16 -29.04
N THR A 569 4.29 16.84 -28.86
CA THR A 569 5.01 15.85 -29.69
C THR A 569 4.79 14.41 -29.18
N GLY A 570 4.42 14.28 -27.91
CA GLY A 570 4.17 13.01 -27.24
C GLY A 570 2.96 12.27 -27.80
N THR A 571 3.00 10.95 -27.72
CA THR A 571 1.83 10.10 -28.02
C THR A 571 1.71 9.02 -26.94
N LEU A 572 0.50 8.81 -26.45
CA LEU A 572 0.15 7.72 -25.52
C LEU A 572 -0.81 6.76 -26.24
N TYR A 573 -0.44 5.50 -26.32
CA TYR A 573 -1.21 4.45 -26.99
C TYR A 573 -1.93 3.61 -25.94
N ASP A 574 -3.24 3.44 -26.12
CA ASP A 574 -4.05 2.48 -25.37
C ASP A 574 -4.08 1.18 -26.17
N ASP A 575 -3.05 0.38 -25.94
CA ASP A 575 -2.85 -0.91 -26.62
C ASP A 575 -3.90 -1.95 -26.21
N PHE A 576 -4.59 -1.74 -25.10
CA PHE A 576 -5.63 -2.64 -24.64
C PHE A 576 -6.91 -2.49 -25.46
N HIS A 577 -7.18 -1.29 -25.95
CA HIS A 577 -8.36 -0.96 -26.75
C HIS A 577 -8.06 -0.68 -28.23
N ASP A 578 -6.80 -0.79 -28.65
CA ASP A 578 -6.33 -0.47 -30.00
C ASP A 578 -6.70 0.97 -30.40
N THR A 579 -6.53 1.90 -29.45
CA THR A 579 -6.82 3.32 -29.62
C THR A 579 -5.61 4.16 -29.27
N ILE A 580 -5.56 5.37 -29.81
CA ILE A 580 -4.59 6.39 -29.39
C ILE A 580 -5.33 7.27 -28.38
N SER A 581 -4.76 7.45 -27.19
CA SER A 581 -5.32 8.38 -26.21
C SER A 581 -5.38 9.76 -26.86
N GLU A 582 -6.47 10.50 -26.65
CA GLU A 582 -6.59 11.85 -27.19
C GLU A 582 -5.45 12.77 -26.71
N GLY A 583 -4.75 12.39 -25.61
CA GLY A 583 -3.53 13.04 -25.16
C GLY A 583 -3.72 14.52 -24.86
N ILE A 584 -2.62 15.27 -24.79
CA ILE A 584 -2.64 16.74 -24.76
C ILE A 584 -2.86 17.21 -26.20
N LYS A 585 -4.09 17.09 -26.72
CA LYS A 585 -4.47 17.74 -27.99
C LYS A 585 -5.33 18.97 -27.75
#